data_AF-A0A0K2GHF9-F1
#
_entry.id   AF-A0A0K2GHF9-F1
#
_cell.length_a   1.000
_cell.length_b   1.000
_cell.length_c   1.000
_cell.angle_alpha   90.00
_cell.angle_beta   90.00
_cell.angle_gamma   90.00
#
_symmetry.space_group_name_H-M   'P 1'
#
loop_
_entity.id
_entity.type
_entity.pdbx_description
1 polymer ?
#
loop_
_entity_poly.entity_id
_entity_poly.type
_entity_poly.pdbx_seq_one_letter_code
_entity_poly.pdbx_strand_id
1 'polypeptide(L)'
;MHYAFMMSCAAVLVFLLAGGVPLPVGAARGGGGKTEVLPMTKAAPAAVVIETAGGEQELRRQLRVKNGVTALSGPANVPFSQAPTGSFGFIAPQPLGMALVTQSPDLLMERAASATNAFEIHKLADGSGMLVGFIGKELAPQVTPANRPHTVRIALYSSPSDAAPYIAAVPLTKLMVDRMPVRLDPKKTDSAVMLDMDLQGTANRKSPSMGQ
;
A
#
# COMPACT_ATOMS: atom_id res chain seq x y z
N MET A 1 -16.29 -54.94 17.65
CA MET A 1 -17.66 -54.96 18.21
C MET A 1 -17.72 -53.99 19.38
N HIS A 2 -18.70 -53.08 19.40
CA HIS A 2 -19.49 -52.64 20.56
C HIS A 2 -20.65 -51.77 20.02
N TYR A 3 -21.79 -51.81 20.69
CA TYR A 3 -23.09 -51.28 20.24
C TYR A 3 -23.14 -49.74 20.40
N ALA A 4 -23.57 -48.96 19.40
CA ALA A 4 -24.95 -48.66 19.00
C ALA A 4 -25.79 -47.91 20.04
N PHE A 5 -26.19 -46.66 19.72
CA PHE A 5 -27.50 -46.13 20.11
C PHE A 5 -28.01 -45.09 19.12
N MET A 6 -29.29 -45.14 18.79
CA MET A 6 -29.97 -44.33 17.77
C MET A 6 -31.29 -43.82 18.35
N MET A 7 -31.51 -42.51 18.41
CA MET A 7 -32.79 -41.85 18.71
C MET A 7 -32.66 -40.41 18.18
N SER A 8 -33.37 -39.95 17.13
CA SER A 8 -34.82 -40.00 16.85
C SER A 8 -35.65 -39.19 17.84
N CYS A 9 -36.08 -38.00 17.43
CA CYS A 9 -37.50 -37.63 17.37
C CYS A 9 -37.70 -36.30 16.60
N ALA A 10 -38.90 -36.08 16.08
CA ALA A 10 -39.23 -35.03 15.11
C ALA A 10 -40.31 -34.06 15.63
N ALA A 11 -40.63 -33.06 14.78
CA ALA A 11 -41.73 -32.10 14.92
C ALA A 11 -41.54 -31.05 16.04
N VAL A 12 -42.22 -29.90 16.06
CA VAL A 12 -43.47 -29.50 15.39
C VAL A 12 -43.37 -28.06 14.83
N LEU A 13 -44.06 -27.79 13.71
CA LEU A 13 -44.28 -26.46 13.15
C LEU A 13 -45.72 -26.00 13.49
N VAL A 14 -45.89 -24.86 14.16
CA VAL A 14 -47.20 -24.22 14.41
C VAL A 14 -47.14 -22.75 14.05
N PHE A 15 -47.94 -22.37 13.05
CA PHE A 15 -48.38 -21.00 12.80
C PHE A 15 -49.39 -20.57 13.87
N LEU A 16 -49.34 -19.32 14.31
CA LEU A 16 -50.52 -18.64 14.84
C LEU A 16 -50.59 -17.20 14.32
N LEU A 17 -51.71 -16.92 13.64
CA LEU A 17 -52.07 -15.64 13.04
C LEU A 17 -52.81 -14.75 14.07
N ALA A 18 -52.65 -13.43 13.96
CA ALA A 18 -53.75 -12.45 13.77
C ALA A 18 -53.37 -11.05 14.28
N GLY A 19 -53.63 -10.01 13.47
CA GLY A 19 -53.47 -8.61 13.89
C GLY A 19 -53.20 -7.61 12.76
N GLY A 20 -54.18 -7.35 11.87
CA GLY A 20 -54.24 -6.09 11.10
C GLY A 20 -54.79 -4.95 11.99
N VAL A 21 -55.05 -3.70 11.57
CA VAL A 21 -55.21 -2.97 10.28
C VAL A 21 -55.07 -1.45 10.66
N PRO A 22 -54.61 -0.45 9.85
CA PRO A 22 -54.52 -0.32 8.37
C PRO A 22 -53.16 0.13 7.80
N LEU A 23 -53.14 0.37 6.47
CA LEU A 23 -52.19 1.22 5.73
C LEU A 23 -52.79 2.63 5.49
N PRO A 24 -52.00 3.71 5.50
CA PRO A 24 -52.34 4.92 4.74
C PRO A 24 -51.80 4.80 3.30
N VAL A 25 -52.71 4.75 2.32
CA VAL A 25 -52.33 4.86 0.90
C VAL A 25 -51.98 6.32 0.60
N GLY A 26 -50.69 6.62 0.50
CA GLY A 26 -50.17 7.93 0.08
C GLY A 26 -49.38 7.81 -1.23
N ALA A 27 -50.07 7.82 -2.37
CA ALA A 27 -49.43 7.78 -3.67
C ALA A 27 -49.21 9.20 -4.22
N ALA A 28 -47.95 9.67 -4.30
CA ALA A 28 -47.53 10.72 -5.24
C ALA A 28 -45.99 10.87 -5.34
N ARG A 29 -45.39 10.20 -6.33
CA ARG A 29 -44.50 10.79 -7.35
C ARG A 29 -43.65 12.01 -6.93
N GLY A 30 -42.47 11.77 -6.37
CA GLY A 30 -41.39 12.76 -6.23
C GLY A 30 -40.08 12.19 -6.77
N GLY A 31 -39.58 12.76 -7.88
CA GLY A 31 -38.30 12.35 -8.45
C GLY A 31 -37.14 12.77 -7.56
N GLY A 32 -36.13 11.90 -7.44
CA GLY A 32 -35.01 12.14 -6.53
C GLY A 32 -34.13 10.91 -6.43
N GLY A 33 -33.49 10.55 -7.54
CA GLY A 33 -32.45 9.53 -7.54
C GLY A 33 -31.32 9.97 -6.63
N LYS A 34 -31.35 9.52 -5.37
CA LYS A 34 -30.21 9.60 -4.46
C LYS A 34 -29.17 8.64 -4.99
N THR A 35 -28.32 9.15 -5.87
CA THR A 35 -27.02 8.56 -6.15
C THR A 35 -26.32 8.36 -4.82
N GLU A 36 -26.16 7.10 -4.40
CA GLU A 36 -25.13 6.79 -3.42
C GLU A 36 -23.81 7.21 -4.04
N VAL A 37 -23.30 8.36 -3.59
CA VAL A 37 -21.97 8.82 -3.96
C VAL A 37 -21.01 7.85 -3.32
N LEU A 38 -20.51 6.90 -4.12
CA LEU A 38 -19.49 5.95 -3.71
C LEU A 38 -18.37 6.69 -2.98
N PRO A 39 -17.96 6.23 -1.77
CA PRO A 39 -17.04 6.99 -0.95
C PRO A 39 -15.74 7.27 -1.69
N MET A 40 -15.37 8.54 -1.63
CA MET A 40 -14.35 9.23 -2.40
C MET A 40 -13.06 8.43 -2.58
N THR A 41 -12.46 8.57 -3.77
CA THR A 41 -11.12 8.11 -4.14
C THR A 41 -10.16 8.22 -2.96
N LYS A 42 -9.86 7.07 -2.32
CA LYS A 42 -9.05 7.03 -1.11
C LYS A 42 -7.71 7.71 -1.35
N ALA A 43 -7.44 8.78 -0.59
CA ALA A 43 -6.20 9.53 -0.74
C ALA A 43 -5.00 8.61 -0.50
N ALA A 44 -3.96 8.76 -1.32
CA ALA A 44 -2.71 8.02 -1.11
C ALA A 44 -2.13 8.39 0.27
N PRO A 45 -1.50 7.44 0.99
CA PRO A 45 -0.87 7.70 2.28
C PRO A 45 0.19 8.81 2.17
N ALA A 46 0.49 9.46 3.30
CA ALA A 46 1.61 10.38 3.38
C ALA A 46 2.95 9.63 3.22
N ALA A 47 3.94 10.26 2.59
CA ALA A 47 5.31 9.74 2.69
C ALA A 47 5.81 9.91 4.13
N VAL A 48 6.58 8.93 4.61
CA VAL A 48 7.08 8.88 5.99
C VAL A 48 8.60 8.86 5.98
N VAL A 49 9.23 9.88 6.54
CA VAL A 49 10.70 9.99 6.66
C VAL A 49 11.13 9.78 8.10
N ILE A 50 12.36 9.30 8.29
CA ILE A 50 13.10 9.38 9.55
C ILE A 50 14.40 10.14 9.25
N GLU A 51 14.47 11.37 9.76
CA GLU A 51 15.55 12.34 9.51
C GLU A 51 16.69 12.17 10.53
N THR A 52 17.15 10.92 10.70
CA THR A 52 18.29 10.59 11.55
C THR A 52 19.28 9.74 10.77
N ALA A 53 20.57 9.96 11.02
CA ALA A 53 21.62 9.03 10.57
C ALA A 53 21.69 7.85 11.54
N GLY A 54 21.98 6.65 11.02
CA GLY A 54 22.06 5.44 11.83
C GLY A 54 22.36 4.21 10.98
N GLY A 55 22.50 3.05 11.63
CA GLY A 55 22.68 1.78 10.92
C GLY A 55 21.42 1.39 10.13
N GLU A 56 21.58 0.79 8.95
CA GLU A 56 20.47 0.43 8.06
C GLU A 56 19.37 -0.39 8.77
N GLN A 57 19.77 -1.42 9.53
CA GLN A 57 18.82 -2.28 10.26
C GLN A 57 18.05 -1.52 11.36
N GLU A 58 18.67 -0.50 11.97
CA GLU A 58 18.04 0.37 12.95
C GLU A 58 16.97 1.23 12.29
N LEU A 59 17.35 1.95 11.23
CA LEU A 59 16.48 2.85 10.49
C LEU A 59 15.28 2.10 9.87
N ARG A 60 15.51 0.91 9.27
CA ARG A 60 14.42 0.03 8.80
C ARG A 60 13.50 -0.40 9.94
N ARG A 61 14.04 -0.80 11.10
CA ARG A 61 13.22 -1.21 12.25
C ARG A 61 12.36 -0.06 12.77
N GLN A 62 12.91 1.15 12.91
CA GLN A 62 12.16 2.34 13.31
C GLN A 62 11.05 2.65 12.30
N LEU A 63 11.32 2.55 11.00
CA LEU A 63 10.34 2.82 9.95
C LEU A 63 9.22 1.75 9.88
N ARG A 64 9.53 0.48 10.17
CA ARG A 64 8.52 -0.59 10.31
C ARG A 64 7.59 -0.32 11.49
N VAL A 65 8.15 0.02 12.65
CA VAL A 65 7.37 0.40 13.85
C VAL A 65 6.50 1.63 13.58
N LYS A 66 7.06 2.68 12.96
CA LYS A 66 6.34 3.91 12.61
C LYS A 66 5.18 3.69 11.63
N ASN A 67 5.29 2.68 10.75
CA ASN A 67 4.24 2.31 9.79
C ASN A 67 3.32 1.17 10.30
N GLY A 68 3.56 0.62 11.50
CA GLY A 68 2.75 -0.47 12.05
C GLY A 68 2.81 -1.78 11.24
N VAL A 69 3.96 -2.09 10.63
CA VAL A 69 4.13 -3.29 9.79
C VAL A 69 4.99 -4.37 10.43
N THR A 70 4.63 -5.63 10.16
CA THR A 70 5.29 -6.85 10.65
C THR A 70 5.85 -7.67 9.49
N ALA A 71 6.77 -8.61 9.75
CA ALA A 71 7.36 -9.38 8.66
C ALA A 71 6.30 -10.24 7.95
N LEU A 72 6.34 -10.30 6.62
CA LEU A 72 5.45 -11.13 5.81
C LEU A 72 5.50 -12.60 6.30
N SER A 73 4.32 -13.19 6.47
CA SER A 73 4.12 -14.58 6.85
C SER A 73 3.56 -15.41 5.68
N GLY A 74 3.75 -16.73 5.74
CA GLY A 74 3.28 -17.65 4.69
C GLY A 74 4.33 -17.93 3.60
N PRO A 75 3.93 -18.00 2.31
CA PRO A 75 4.81 -18.38 1.20
C PRO A 75 6.09 -17.54 1.07
N ALA A 76 7.09 -18.08 0.40
CA ALA A 76 8.35 -17.37 0.14
C ALA A 76 8.13 -16.10 -0.71
N ASN A 77 7.21 -16.16 -1.68
CA ASN A 77 6.82 -15.04 -2.54
C ASN A 77 5.29 -14.95 -2.57
N VAL A 78 4.74 -13.73 -2.50
CA VAL A 78 3.29 -13.47 -2.59
C VAL A 78 3.02 -12.23 -3.44
N PRO A 79 1.96 -12.18 -4.26
CA PRO A 79 1.53 -10.93 -4.89
C PRO A 79 1.09 -9.91 -3.84
N PHE A 80 1.42 -8.64 -4.03
CA PHE A 80 1.05 -7.53 -3.14
C PHE A 80 -0.46 -7.45 -2.89
N SER A 81 -1.29 -7.75 -3.89
CA SER A 81 -2.76 -7.82 -3.73
C SER A 81 -3.18 -8.84 -2.67
N GLN A 82 -2.49 -10.00 -2.63
CA GLN A 82 -2.76 -11.13 -1.75
C GLN A 82 -1.99 -11.08 -0.41
N ALA A 83 -0.95 -10.25 -0.31
CA ALA A 83 -0.18 -10.06 0.93
C ALA A 83 -1.09 -9.59 2.09
N PRO A 84 -0.87 -10.05 3.34
CA PRO A 84 -1.59 -9.52 4.51
C PRO A 84 -1.38 -8.00 4.67
N THR A 85 -2.42 -7.28 5.09
CA THR A 85 -2.31 -5.87 5.52
C THR A 85 -1.53 -5.76 6.83
N GLY A 86 -0.75 -4.69 7.01
CA GLY A 86 0.14 -4.55 8.16
C GLY A 86 1.40 -5.43 8.05
N SER A 87 1.85 -5.71 6.81
CA SER A 87 3.04 -6.53 6.56
C SER A 87 4.11 -5.78 5.76
N PHE A 88 5.36 -6.21 5.87
CA PHE A 88 6.46 -5.82 5.00
C PHE A 88 7.12 -7.05 4.37
N GLY A 89 7.59 -6.87 3.15
CA GLY A 89 8.41 -7.84 2.41
C GLY A 89 9.44 -7.11 1.56
N PHE A 90 10.14 -7.85 0.71
CA PHE A 90 11.23 -7.35 -0.11
C PHE A 90 10.91 -7.50 -1.60
N ILE A 91 11.66 -6.79 -2.44
CA ILE A 91 11.61 -6.96 -3.89
C ILE A 91 13.00 -6.71 -4.47
N ALA A 92 13.49 -7.61 -5.31
CA ALA A 92 14.73 -7.37 -6.05
C ALA A 92 14.57 -6.13 -6.98
N PRO A 93 15.64 -5.35 -7.23
CA PRO A 93 15.50 -4.09 -7.96
C PRO A 93 14.96 -4.23 -9.38
N GLN A 94 15.39 -5.27 -10.13
CA GLN A 94 14.95 -5.43 -11.53
C GLN A 94 13.44 -5.75 -11.64
N PRO A 95 12.85 -6.71 -10.87
CA PRO A 95 11.39 -6.86 -10.78
C PRO A 95 10.64 -5.58 -10.39
N LEU A 96 11.15 -4.81 -9.42
CA LEU A 96 10.56 -3.53 -9.03
C LEU A 96 10.55 -2.53 -10.19
N GLY A 97 11.69 -2.35 -10.86
CA GLY A 97 11.82 -1.47 -12.01
C GLY A 97 10.85 -1.83 -13.14
N MET A 98 10.79 -3.12 -13.50
CA MET A 98 9.84 -3.61 -14.49
C MET A 98 8.40 -3.28 -14.10
N ALA A 99 7.99 -3.61 -12.87
CA ALA A 99 6.63 -3.40 -12.40
C ALA A 99 6.23 -1.91 -12.36
N LEU A 100 7.13 -1.01 -11.98
CA LEU A 100 6.84 0.42 -11.96
C LEU A 100 6.81 1.04 -13.37
N VAL A 101 7.72 0.63 -14.26
CA VAL A 101 7.75 1.11 -15.67
C VAL A 101 6.53 0.62 -16.46
N THR A 102 6.10 -0.64 -16.27
CA THR A 102 4.91 -1.18 -16.94
C THR A 102 3.60 -0.85 -16.24
N GLN A 103 3.65 -0.12 -15.11
CA GLN A 103 2.50 0.17 -14.24
C GLN A 103 1.74 -1.11 -13.83
N SER A 104 2.48 -2.19 -13.55
CA SER A 104 1.91 -3.45 -13.09
C SER A 104 1.07 -3.23 -11.83
N PRO A 105 -0.19 -3.69 -11.79
CA PRO A 105 -1.08 -3.45 -10.66
C PRO A 105 -0.71 -4.31 -9.43
N ASP A 106 0.15 -5.31 -9.60
CA ASP A 106 0.53 -6.25 -8.55
C ASP A 106 2.04 -6.51 -8.55
N LEU A 107 2.68 -6.23 -7.42
CA LEU A 107 4.11 -6.40 -7.17
C LEU A 107 4.35 -7.74 -6.49
N LEU A 108 5.40 -8.47 -6.86
CA LEU A 108 5.77 -9.68 -6.13
C LEU A 108 6.58 -9.31 -4.87
N MET A 109 6.07 -9.67 -3.69
CA MET A 109 6.73 -9.47 -2.40
C MET A 109 7.42 -10.76 -1.95
N GLU A 110 8.72 -10.67 -1.66
CA GLU A 110 9.56 -11.73 -1.12
C GLU A 110 9.54 -11.67 0.42
N ARG A 111 9.46 -12.82 1.09
CA ARG A 111 9.47 -12.92 2.56
C ARG A 111 10.82 -12.56 3.19
N ALA A 112 11.90 -12.78 2.45
CA ALA A 112 13.26 -12.43 2.81
C ALA A 112 13.96 -11.84 1.58
N ALA A 113 14.83 -10.86 1.77
CA ALA A 113 15.53 -10.21 0.67
C ALA A 113 16.41 -11.20 -0.10
N SER A 114 16.12 -11.40 -1.39
CA SER A 114 16.97 -12.19 -2.30
C SER A 114 18.35 -11.58 -2.57
N ALA A 115 18.54 -10.28 -2.30
CA ALA A 115 19.80 -9.57 -2.41
C ALA A 115 19.94 -8.45 -1.37
N THR A 116 21.16 -8.07 -1.03
CA THR A 116 21.48 -6.95 -0.11
C THR A 116 20.96 -5.60 -0.59
N ASN A 117 20.81 -5.42 -1.90
CA ASN A 117 20.28 -4.22 -2.56
C ASN A 117 18.79 -4.31 -2.88
N ALA A 118 18.06 -5.30 -2.34
CA ALA A 118 16.61 -5.36 -2.45
C ALA A 118 15.94 -4.15 -1.78
N PHE A 119 14.87 -3.66 -2.40
CA PHE A 119 14.00 -2.68 -1.77
C PHE A 119 13.02 -3.39 -0.82
N GLU A 120 12.46 -2.63 0.10
CA GLU A 120 11.44 -3.11 1.03
C GLU A 120 10.09 -2.50 0.67
N ILE A 121 9.03 -3.30 0.71
CA ILE A 121 7.65 -2.88 0.45
C ILE A 121 6.85 -3.04 1.73
N HIS A 122 6.18 -1.98 2.16
CA HIS A 122 5.18 -2.03 3.24
C HIS A 122 3.78 -2.06 2.64
N LYS A 123 2.95 -3.03 3.04
CA LYS A 123 1.50 -2.99 2.87
C LYS A 123 0.87 -2.55 4.18
N LEU A 124 0.39 -1.32 4.24
CA LEU A 124 -0.16 -0.73 5.46
C LEU A 124 -1.46 -1.44 5.89
N ALA A 125 -1.89 -1.20 7.13
CA ALA A 125 -3.13 -1.77 7.69
C ALA A 125 -4.39 -1.43 6.85
N ASP A 126 -4.31 -0.36 6.06
CA ASP A 126 -5.39 0.15 5.23
C ASP A 126 -5.34 -0.37 3.77
N GLY A 127 -4.41 -1.29 3.48
CA GLY A 127 -4.20 -1.90 2.17
C GLY A 127 -3.31 -1.11 1.20
N SER A 128 -2.92 0.13 1.53
CA SER A 128 -2.05 0.93 0.66
C SER A 128 -0.59 0.48 0.71
N GLY A 129 0.14 0.72 -0.38
CA GLY A 129 1.52 0.27 -0.56
C GLY A 129 2.53 1.40 -0.48
N MET A 130 3.63 1.17 0.23
CA MET A 130 4.79 2.07 0.32
C MET A 130 6.05 1.36 -0.13
N LEU A 131 6.89 2.04 -0.91
CA LEU A 131 8.25 1.63 -1.23
C LEU A 131 9.23 2.26 -0.21
N VAL A 132 10.15 1.47 0.32
CA VAL A 132 11.12 1.88 1.33
C VAL A 132 12.54 1.88 0.76
N GLY A 133 13.22 3.00 0.94
CA GLY A 133 14.65 3.18 0.63
C GLY A 133 15.19 4.45 1.30
N PHE A 134 16.35 4.91 0.84
CA PHE A 134 17.07 6.04 1.41
C PHE A 134 17.07 7.25 0.46
N ILE A 135 17.05 8.46 1.01
CA ILE A 135 17.02 9.74 0.27
C ILE A 135 18.03 10.73 0.83
N GLY A 136 18.40 11.71 0.01
CA GLY A 136 19.21 12.85 0.44
C GLY A 136 18.48 13.78 1.41
N LYS A 137 19.26 14.55 2.19
CA LYS A 137 18.74 15.38 3.29
C LYS A 137 17.81 16.49 2.78
N GLU A 138 18.14 17.04 1.61
CA GLU A 138 17.39 18.06 0.89
C GLU A 138 16.03 17.59 0.35
N LEU A 139 15.81 16.28 0.20
CA LEU A 139 14.54 15.71 -0.25
C LEU A 139 13.54 15.48 0.90
N ALA A 140 13.99 15.33 2.14
CA ALA A 140 13.11 15.09 3.29
C ALA A 140 11.94 16.09 3.44
N PRO A 141 12.17 17.42 3.42
CA PRO A 141 11.06 18.39 3.49
C PRO A 141 10.16 18.38 2.24
N GLN A 142 10.64 17.86 1.10
CA GLN A 142 9.91 17.83 -0.17
C GLN A 142 9.07 16.55 -0.35
N VAL A 143 9.45 15.43 0.27
CA VAL A 143 8.65 14.19 0.18
C VAL A 143 7.48 14.17 1.16
N THR A 144 7.58 14.89 2.29
CA THR A 144 6.49 14.99 3.27
C THR A 144 5.36 15.91 2.75
N PRO A 145 4.08 15.65 3.10
CA PRO A 145 2.95 16.39 2.50
C PRO A 145 2.90 17.89 2.80
N ALA A 146 3.58 18.36 3.85
CA ALA A 146 3.45 19.73 4.35
C ALA A 146 3.95 20.81 3.37
N ASN A 147 4.98 20.50 2.57
CA ASN A 147 5.67 21.47 1.71
C ASN A 147 5.82 20.99 0.25
N ARG A 148 5.01 20.01 -0.18
CA ARG A 148 5.24 19.32 -1.46
C ARG A 148 4.92 20.18 -2.70
N PRO A 149 5.86 20.36 -3.64
CA PRO A 149 5.53 20.68 -5.04
C PRO A 149 4.54 19.67 -5.65
N HIS A 150 3.84 20.03 -6.73
CA HIS A 150 2.90 19.11 -7.40
C HIS A 150 3.52 17.78 -7.85
N THR A 151 4.80 17.79 -8.20
CA THR A 151 5.64 16.62 -8.49
C THR A 151 7.04 16.90 -7.97
N VAL A 152 7.71 15.91 -7.37
CA VAL A 152 9.10 16.00 -6.89
C VAL A 152 9.91 14.89 -7.52
N ARG A 153 11.03 15.19 -8.18
CA ARG A 153 11.99 14.18 -8.60
C ARG A 153 12.74 13.67 -7.37
N ILE A 154 12.75 12.37 -7.15
CA ILE A 154 13.49 11.72 -6.06
C ILE A 154 14.43 10.67 -6.61
N ALA A 155 15.63 10.62 -6.03
CA ALA A 155 16.53 9.47 -6.13
C ALA A 155 16.35 8.64 -4.85
N LEU A 156 15.80 7.43 -4.98
CA LEU A 156 15.61 6.49 -3.86
C LEU A 156 16.65 5.38 -3.94
N TYR A 157 17.46 5.25 -2.90
CA TYR A 157 18.57 4.31 -2.83
C TYR A 157 18.18 3.06 -2.03
N SER A 158 18.69 1.89 -2.41
CA SER A 158 18.41 0.63 -1.70
C SER A 158 19.01 0.58 -0.28
N SER A 159 20.08 1.33 -0.05
CA SER A 159 20.95 1.26 1.13
C SER A 159 21.44 2.68 1.49
N PRO A 160 21.80 2.97 2.76
CA PRO A 160 22.22 4.31 3.17
C PRO A 160 23.60 4.67 2.63
N SER A 161 23.84 5.97 2.46
CA SER A 161 25.16 6.53 2.13
C SER A 161 25.25 7.97 2.65
N ASP A 162 26.44 8.60 2.57
CA ASP A 162 26.60 10.02 2.92
C ASP A 162 25.69 10.95 2.09
N ALA A 163 25.44 10.58 0.83
CA ALA A 163 24.53 11.27 -0.08
C ALA A 163 23.05 10.96 0.18
N ALA A 164 22.73 9.80 0.77
CA ALA A 164 21.37 9.37 1.08
C ALA A 164 21.29 8.76 2.50
N PRO A 165 21.35 9.58 3.56
CA PRO A 165 21.42 9.09 4.94
C PRO A 165 20.06 8.86 5.60
N TYR A 166 18.98 9.42 5.06
CA TYR A 166 17.65 9.37 5.68
C TYR A 166 16.79 8.29 5.04
N ILE A 167 16.12 7.47 5.84
CA ILE A 167 15.20 6.45 5.33
C ILE A 167 13.81 7.05 5.10
N ALA A 168 13.17 6.68 3.99
CA ALA A 168 11.84 7.13 3.61
C ALA A 168 10.98 5.96 3.11
N ALA A 169 9.70 5.98 3.49
CA ALA A 169 8.63 5.22 2.85
C ALA A 169 7.84 6.17 1.94
N VAL A 170 7.74 5.87 0.65
CA VAL A 170 7.04 6.69 -0.36
C VAL A 170 5.86 5.91 -0.97
N PRO A 171 4.69 6.53 -1.23
CA PRO A 171 3.51 5.79 -1.71
C PRO A 171 3.69 5.22 -3.12
N LEU A 172 3.54 3.90 -3.28
CA LEU A 172 3.69 3.21 -4.56
C LEU A 172 2.77 3.77 -5.66
N THR A 173 1.52 4.10 -5.31
CA THR A 173 0.52 4.68 -6.22
C THR A 173 0.81 6.12 -6.65
N LYS A 174 1.91 6.71 -6.19
CA LYS A 174 2.37 8.06 -6.54
C LYS A 174 3.72 8.08 -7.24
N LEU A 175 4.35 6.93 -7.48
CA LEU A 175 5.64 6.82 -8.16
C LEU A 175 5.42 6.72 -9.67
N MET A 176 5.98 7.65 -10.43
CA MET A 176 6.12 7.54 -11.88
C MET A 176 7.59 7.27 -12.21
N VAL A 177 7.87 6.12 -12.78
CA VAL A 177 9.23 5.67 -13.11
C VAL A 177 9.37 5.63 -14.63
N ASP A 178 10.34 6.39 -15.17
CA ASP A 178 10.69 6.41 -16.59
C ASP A 178 11.90 5.52 -16.93
N ARG A 179 12.61 4.98 -15.92
CA ARG A 179 13.90 4.28 -16.07
C ARG A 179 14.04 3.07 -15.17
N MET A 180 14.80 2.09 -15.63
CA MET A 180 15.20 0.97 -14.77
C MET A 180 16.17 1.42 -13.67
N PRO A 181 16.12 0.81 -12.47
CA PRO A 181 17.06 1.08 -11.40
C PRO A 181 18.52 0.86 -11.82
N VAL A 182 19.42 1.71 -11.34
CA VAL A 182 20.84 1.75 -11.71
C VAL A 182 21.71 1.36 -10.51
N ARG A 183 22.60 0.37 -10.68
CA ARG A 183 23.64 0.04 -9.68
C ARG A 183 24.67 1.16 -9.61
N LEU A 184 25.04 1.59 -8.41
CA LEU A 184 26.07 2.63 -8.21
C LEU A 184 27.48 2.14 -8.57
N ASP A 185 27.77 0.86 -8.33
CA ASP A 185 28.94 0.17 -8.86
C ASP A 185 28.46 -0.95 -9.81
N PRO A 186 28.54 -0.77 -11.14
CA PRO A 186 28.05 -1.77 -12.09
C PRO A 186 28.87 -3.06 -12.10
N LYS A 187 30.07 -3.08 -11.49
CA LYS A 187 30.94 -4.26 -11.40
C LYS A 187 30.59 -5.16 -10.20
N LYS A 188 29.77 -4.68 -9.27
CA LYS A 188 29.33 -5.41 -8.08
C LYS A 188 27.82 -5.68 -8.14
N THR A 189 27.44 -6.95 -8.22
CA THR A 189 26.03 -7.37 -8.37
C THR A 189 25.14 -6.99 -7.19
N ASP A 190 25.75 -6.94 -6.01
CA ASP A 190 25.22 -6.61 -4.69
C ASP A 190 25.34 -5.11 -4.33
N SER A 191 25.89 -4.29 -5.23
CA SER A 191 26.03 -2.84 -5.04
C SER A 191 24.68 -2.18 -4.80
N ALA A 192 24.67 -1.12 -4.00
CA ALA A 192 23.50 -0.28 -3.79
C ALA A 192 22.92 0.19 -5.13
N VAL A 193 21.60 0.26 -5.20
CA VAL A 193 20.85 0.61 -6.40
C VAL A 193 20.08 1.90 -6.16
N MET A 194 20.13 2.80 -7.14
CA MET A 194 19.36 4.02 -7.20
C MET A 194 18.17 3.85 -8.15
N LEU A 195 16.99 4.26 -7.73
CA LEU A 195 15.82 4.43 -8.58
C LEU A 195 15.48 5.92 -8.64
N ASP A 196 15.66 6.53 -9.81
CA ASP A 196 15.20 7.88 -10.12
C ASP A 196 13.74 7.85 -10.55
N MET A 197 12.89 8.68 -9.91
CA MET A 197 11.45 8.70 -10.20
C MET A 197 10.80 10.02 -9.83
N ASP A 198 9.62 10.26 -10.40
CA ASP A 198 8.75 11.38 -10.03
C ASP A 198 7.74 10.93 -8.98
N LEU A 199 7.75 11.57 -7.81
CA LEU A 199 6.78 11.35 -6.74
C LEU A 199 5.68 12.41 -6.81
N GLN A 200 4.50 11.99 -7.29
CA GLN A 200 3.34 12.85 -7.51
C GLN A 200 2.68 13.33 -6.20
N GLY A 201 2.16 14.55 -6.23
CA GLY A 201 1.42 15.15 -5.12
C GLY A 201 -0.01 14.61 -4.94
N THR A 202 -0.61 15.00 -3.81
CA THR A 202 -2.02 14.79 -3.49
C THR A 202 -2.89 15.93 -4.01
N ALA A 203 -2.70 16.30 -5.29
CA ALA A 203 -3.69 17.12 -5.98
C ALA A 203 -4.97 16.29 -6.10
N ASN A 204 -5.99 16.61 -5.29
CA ASN A 204 -7.34 16.14 -5.55
C ASN A 204 -7.69 16.54 -6.99
N ARG A 205 -7.95 15.56 -7.86
CA ARG A 205 -8.75 15.84 -9.06
C ARG A 205 -10.13 16.26 -8.56
N LYS A 206 -10.32 17.57 -8.35
CA LYS A 206 -11.65 18.15 -8.52
C LYS A 206 -12.03 17.81 -9.95
N SER A 207 -13.01 16.93 -10.12
CA SER A 207 -13.71 16.79 -11.39
C SER A 207 -14.05 18.20 -11.88
N PRO A 208 -13.90 18.53 -13.17
CA PRO A 208 -14.44 19.78 -13.67
C PRO A 208 -15.93 19.80 -13.33
N SER A 209 -16.33 20.75 -12.49
CA SER A 209 -17.74 21.02 -12.25
C SER A 209 -18.33 21.44 -13.59
N MET A 210 -19.12 20.57 -14.19
CA MET A 210 -19.81 20.83 -15.44
C MET A 210 -20.86 21.90 -15.16
N GLY A 211 -20.46 23.17 -15.31
CA GLY A 211 -21.35 24.31 -15.15
C GLY A 211 -22.27 24.41 -16.35
N GLN A 212 -23.53 24.07 -16.14
CA GLN A 212 -24.70 24.55 -16.87
C GLN A 212 -25.82 24.80 -15.86
#